data_AF-A0A973HFS8-F1
#
_entry.id   AF-A0A973HFS8-F1
#
_cell.length_a   1.000
_cell.length_b   1.000
_cell.length_c   1.000
_cell.angle_alpha   90.00
_cell.angle_beta   90.00
_cell.angle_gamma   90.00
#
_symmetry.space_group_name_H-M   'P 1'
#
loop_
_entity.id
_entity.type
_entity.pdbx_description
1 polymer ?
#
loop_
_entity_poly.entity_id
_entity_poly.type
_entity_poly.pdbx_seq_one_letter_code
_entity_poly.pdbx_strand_id
1 'polypeptide(L)'
;MNSFNILKTTKLTLIVINIAFSFLSTVFSVPSFAAQEIILGDYIKTQAPTSSSESSSVSTNIADNTNAVTLTENSQEIILADSLGIDEDWLWLKSGEFLIGNIEDLYDEKLAFDSDDLGDLKIKWSDISRINSRQLFTVRTIDGRIITGTIALEDGILIISNNRQHKIAQADLMTLIAGLETGGNIWQGKITFGANLSSGNTNKLEYNTNAELSRHTTTSRIKTSYSAIIGVTNNVQTDENHRFLMTYDVYSDKDLFFRPLDLSLYRDPLQNVNSRINIGMGIGYQFIDDGDQELEMNLGPSYLYTKYEFSETQLNTSDSSLAVSVSLDYEREIHNQIDLELSYKITATESDLGGYLQNAKMNFDIELTDVLDFDITFFWDRVNNPLLNIDGVPLEKNDFRIAFGLGVSFN
;
A
#
# COMPACT_ATOMS: atom_id res chain seq x y z
N MET A 1 -0.29 10.73 49.40
CA MET A 1 -1.33 9.70 49.21
C MET A 1 -2.68 10.37 49.06
N ASN A 2 -3.14 10.53 47.82
CA ASN A 2 -4.55 10.61 47.47
C ASN A 2 -4.66 10.13 46.02
N SER A 3 -5.56 9.18 45.84
CA SER A 3 -5.67 8.23 44.73
C SER A 3 -6.23 8.89 43.46
N PHE A 4 -5.57 8.60 42.33
CA PHE A 4 -6.09 8.85 40.98
C PHE A 4 -7.31 7.96 40.70
N ASN A 5 -8.43 8.57 40.34
CA ASN A 5 -9.64 7.88 39.89
C ASN A 5 -9.61 7.73 38.36
N ILE A 6 -9.08 6.60 37.87
CA ILE A 6 -8.96 6.24 36.44
C ILE A 6 -10.24 5.53 35.95
N LEU A 7 -11.42 6.13 36.13
CA LEU A 7 -12.67 5.48 35.69
C LEU A 7 -13.71 6.39 35.02
N LYS A 8 -13.31 7.58 34.52
CA LYS A 8 -14.19 8.42 33.70
C LYS A 8 -13.77 8.61 32.24
N THR A 9 -12.57 8.15 31.85
CA THR A 9 -12.05 8.25 30.47
C THR A 9 -12.46 7.10 29.56
N THR A 10 -13.22 6.11 30.04
CA THR A 10 -13.64 4.96 29.21
C THR A 10 -14.87 5.24 28.34
N LYS A 11 -15.59 6.35 28.55
CA LYS A 11 -16.75 6.72 27.71
C LYS A 11 -16.39 7.57 26.49
N LEU A 12 -15.30 8.34 26.52
CA LEU A 12 -14.90 9.16 25.36
C LEU A 12 -14.18 8.32 24.29
N THR A 13 -13.31 7.39 24.71
CA THR A 13 -12.60 6.48 23.79
C THR A 13 -13.56 5.52 23.07
N LEU A 14 -14.65 5.10 23.72
CA LEU A 14 -15.67 4.24 23.10
C LEU A 14 -16.58 4.98 22.10
N ILE A 15 -16.70 6.31 22.22
CA ILE A 15 -17.51 7.13 21.31
C ILE A 15 -16.73 7.43 20.01
N VAL A 16 -15.41 7.63 20.09
CA VAL A 16 -14.56 7.81 18.90
C VAL A 16 -14.51 6.51 18.07
N ILE A 17 -14.47 5.34 18.71
CA ILE A 17 -14.54 4.03 18.03
C ILE A 17 -15.93 3.79 17.38
N ASN A 18 -17.03 4.20 18.02
CA ASN A 18 -18.38 4.05 17.44
C ASN A 18 -18.67 5.04 16.30
N ILE A 19 -18.05 6.22 16.29
CA ILE A 19 -18.19 7.19 15.18
C ILE A 19 -17.39 6.73 13.96
N ALA A 20 -16.22 6.11 14.16
CA ALA A 20 -15.46 5.45 13.09
C ALA A 20 -16.21 4.23 12.49
N PHE A 21 -16.89 3.42 13.31
CA PHE A 21 -17.68 2.26 12.83
C PHE A 21 -19.01 2.63 12.15
N SER A 22 -19.65 3.74 12.55
CA SER A 22 -20.92 4.18 11.94
C SER A 22 -20.76 4.93 10.61
N PHE A 23 -19.56 5.49 10.35
CA PHE A 23 -19.20 5.97 9.02
C PHE A 23 -18.91 4.83 8.04
N LEU A 24 -18.42 3.68 8.52
CA LEU A 24 -18.13 2.52 7.66
C LEU A 24 -19.40 1.74 7.25
N SER A 25 -20.44 1.70 8.10
CA SER A 25 -21.66 0.91 7.82
C SER A 25 -22.66 1.60 6.89
N THR A 26 -22.51 2.89 6.60
CA THR A 26 -23.40 3.64 5.70
C THR A 26 -22.91 3.70 4.25
N VAL A 27 -21.69 3.23 3.97
CA VAL A 27 -21.11 3.16 2.61
C VAL A 27 -21.27 1.77 1.97
N PHE A 28 -21.62 0.74 2.74
CA PHE A 28 -21.89 -0.62 2.23
C PHE A 28 -23.38 -1.00 2.33
N SER A 29 -24.24 -0.35 1.56
CA SER A 29 -25.49 -0.96 1.13
C SER A 29 -25.29 -1.54 -0.28
N VAL A 30 -24.77 -2.76 -0.34
CA VAL A 30 -24.68 -3.54 -1.59
C VAL A 30 -26.10 -4.03 -1.93
N PRO A 31 -26.67 -3.76 -3.12
CA PRO A 31 -27.90 -4.44 -3.53
C PRO A 31 -27.61 -5.93 -3.70
N SER A 32 -28.44 -6.78 -3.08
CA SER A 32 -28.33 -8.23 -3.22
C SER A 32 -28.65 -8.63 -4.67
N PHE A 33 -27.64 -9.13 -5.40
CA PHE A 33 -27.87 -9.87 -6.62
C PHE A 33 -28.06 -11.34 -6.25
N ALA A 34 -29.25 -11.87 -6.51
CA ALA A 34 -29.58 -13.27 -6.34
C ALA A 34 -28.68 -14.13 -7.22
N ALA A 35 -27.97 -15.08 -6.60
CA ALA A 35 -27.21 -16.10 -7.30
C ALA A 35 -28.17 -16.98 -8.12
N GLN A 36 -27.94 -17.08 -9.42
CA GLN A 36 -28.57 -18.06 -10.27
C GLN A 36 -27.78 -19.37 -10.16
N GLU A 37 -28.44 -20.45 -9.71
CA GLU A 37 -27.86 -21.79 -9.62
C GLU A 37 -27.30 -22.24 -10.98
N ILE A 38 -25.99 -22.48 -11.04
CA ILE A 38 -25.36 -23.24 -12.12
C ILE A 38 -25.45 -24.71 -11.73
N ILE A 39 -26.30 -25.46 -12.44
CA ILE A 39 -26.38 -26.92 -12.34
C ILE A 39 -25.10 -27.51 -12.95
N LEU A 40 -24.25 -28.11 -12.11
CA LEU A 40 -23.10 -28.89 -12.54
C LEU A 40 -23.61 -30.25 -13.08
N GLY A 41 -23.59 -30.42 -14.40
CA GLY A 41 -23.85 -31.69 -15.07
C GLY A 41 -22.62 -32.60 -15.08
N ASP A 42 -22.81 -33.82 -14.57
CA ASP A 42 -22.09 -35.08 -14.82
C ASP A 42 -20.62 -35.04 -15.26
N TYR A 43 -19.72 -35.19 -14.29
CA TYR A 43 -18.39 -35.74 -14.53
C TYR A 43 -18.44 -37.27 -14.64
N ILE A 44 -17.97 -37.77 -15.78
CA ILE A 44 -17.77 -39.20 -16.06
C ILE A 44 -16.79 -39.79 -15.04
N LYS A 45 -17.23 -40.83 -14.32
CA LYS A 45 -16.40 -41.65 -13.43
C LYS A 45 -15.45 -42.53 -14.25
N THR A 46 -14.15 -42.25 -14.19
CA THR A 46 -13.10 -43.21 -14.57
C THR A 46 -12.73 -44.03 -13.32
N GLN A 47 -12.77 -45.36 -13.43
CA GLN A 47 -12.45 -46.28 -12.33
C GLN A 47 -10.96 -46.26 -11.97
N ALA A 48 -10.67 -46.34 -10.67
CA ALA A 48 -9.32 -46.51 -10.14
C ALA A 48 -8.74 -47.91 -10.49
N PRO A 49 -7.43 -48.04 -10.74
CA PRO A 49 -6.83 -49.36 -10.94
C PRO A 49 -6.69 -50.11 -9.62
N THR A 50 -7.09 -51.38 -9.65
CA THR A 50 -6.92 -52.39 -8.60
C THR A 50 -5.44 -52.75 -8.43
N SER A 51 -5.00 -52.89 -7.18
CA SER A 51 -3.69 -53.45 -6.85
C SER A 51 -3.66 -54.97 -7.08
N SER A 52 -2.68 -55.45 -7.85
CA SER A 52 -2.31 -56.87 -7.87
C SER A 52 -0.80 -57.01 -7.71
N SER A 53 -0.42 -57.56 -6.58
CA SER A 53 0.92 -58.03 -6.26
C SER A 53 1.20 -59.35 -6.99
N GLU A 54 2.14 -59.36 -7.93
CA GLU A 54 2.86 -60.57 -8.31
C GLU A 54 4.34 -60.28 -8.50
N SER A 55 5.15 -60.98 -7.71
CA SER A 55 6.59 -61.07 -7.83
C SER A 55 6.96 -62.06 -8.94
N SER A 56 7.70 -61.62 -9.95
CA SER A 56 8.37 -62.53 -10.88
C SER A 56 9.79 -62.05 -11.14
N SER A 57 10.76 -62.83 -10.66
CA SER A 57 12.18 -62.73 -10.96
C SER A 57 12.49 -63.31 -12.35
N VAL A 58 13.18 -62.56 -13.22
CA VAL A 58 13.95 -63.13 -14.35
C VAL A 58 15.20 -62.28 -14.59
N SER A 59 16.35 -62.94 -14.69
CA SER A 59 17.68 -62.44 -15.08
C SER A 59 17.82 -62.45 -16.62
N THR A 60 18.53 -61.56 -17.31
CA THR A 60 20.01 -61.51 -17.45
C THR A 60 20.43 -60.46 -18.51
N ASN A 61 21.57 -59.80 -18.24
CA ASN A 61 22.72 -59.53 -19.15
C ASN A 61 22.71 -58.45 -20.27
N ILE A 62 23.64 -57.49 -20.06
CA ILE A 62 24.63 -56.89 -20.98
C ILE A 62 24.16 -55.78 -21.94
N ALA A 63 24.58 -54.54 -21.66
CA ALA A 63 25.67 -53.89 -22.40
C ALA A 63 26.08 -52.58 -21.69
N ASP A 64 27.37 -52.47 -21.35
CA ASP A 64 28.01 -51.19 -21.03
C ASP A 64 27.86 -50.25 -22.24
N ASN A 65 27.05 -49.20 -22.09
CA ASN A 65 27.14 -48.03 -22.96
C ASN A 65 27.70 -46.87 -22.13
N THR A 66 29.02 -46.79 -22.15
CA THR A 66 29.82 -45.64 -21.73
C THR A 66 29.59 -44.48 -22.69
N ASN A 67 28.44 -43.81 -22.54
CA ASN A 67 28.18 -42.46 -23.04
C ASN A 67 27.26 -41.73 -22.05
N ALA A 68 27.62 -41.80 -20.77
CA ALA A 68 27.20 -40.80 -19.82
C ALA A 68 28.20 -39.63 -19.90
N VAL A 69 27.71 -38.45 -19.54
CA VAL A 69 28.46 -37.20 -19.30
C VAL A 69 28.58 -36.27 -20.51
N THR A 70 27.45 -35.64 -20.85
CA THR A 70 27.34 -34.17 -20.73
C THR A 70 25.92 -33.85 -20.25
N LEU A 71 25.64 -34.20 -18.99
CA LEU A 71 24.54 -33.59 -18.25
C LEU A 71 25.15 -32.29 -17.69
N THR A 72 24.78 -31.18 -18.30
CA THR A 72 25.12 -29.82 -17.84
C THR A 72 24.68 -29.68 -16.38
N GLU A 73 25.51 -29.05 -15.55
CA GLU A 73 25.28 -28.79 -14.11
C GLU A 73 23.84 -28.29 -13.81
N ASN A 74 23.23 -27.53 -14.72
CA ASN A 74 21.83 -27.08 -14.66
C ASN A 74 20.79 -28.18 -14.41
N SER A 75 21.04 -29.41 -14.88
CA SER A 75 20.09 -30.52 -14.72
C SER A 75 20.16 -31.15 -13.33
N GLN A 76 21.27 -31.02 -12.59
CA GLN A 76 21.38 -31.57 -11.24
C GLN A 76 20.72 -30.67 -10.18
N GLU A 77 20.69 -29.35 -10.38
CA GLU A 77 20.05 -28.39 -9.46
C GLU A 77 18.52 -28.45 -9.51
N ILE A 78 17.92 -28.56 -10.71
CA ILE A 78 16.47 -28.72 -10.87
C ILE A 78 16.00 -30.05 -10.25
N ILE A 79 16.82 -31.11 -10.40
CA ILE A 79 16.57 -32.40 -9.75
C ILE A 79 16.71 -32.25 -8.23
N LEU A 80 17.57 -31.37 -7.70
CA LEU A 80 17.68 -31.18 -6.25
C LEU A 80 16.37 -30.66 -5.66
N ALA A 81 15.79 -29.57 -6.14
CA ALA A 81 14.57 -29.01 -5.53
C ALA A 81 13.34 -29.94 -5.65
N ASP A 82 13.13 -30.56 -6.82
CA ASP A 82 12.03 -31.52 -6.99
C ASP A 82 12.29 -32.87 -6.27
N SER A 83 13.54 -33.27 -6.05
CA SER A 83 13.89 -34.47 -5.26
C SER A 83 13.94 -34.24 -3.75
N LEU A 84 14.07 -32.98 -3.31
CA LEU A 84 14.08 -32.61 -1.90
C LEU A 84 12.67 -32.53 -1.29
N GLY A 85 11.61 -32.56 -2.12
CA GLY A 85 10.24 -32.47 -1.63
C GLY A 85 9.94 -31.13 -0.95
N ILE A 86 10.61 -30.06 -1.41
CA ILE A 86 10.33 -28.70 -0.93
C ILE A 86 8.96 -28.31 -1.49
N ASP A 87 8.00 -28.11 -0.59
CA ASP A 87 6.64 -27.66 -0.92
C ASP A 87 6.53 -26.12 -0.97
N GLU A 88 7.57 -25.43 -0.52
CA GLU A 88 7.74 -23.97 -0.53
C GLU A 88 8.27 -23.46 -1.88
N ASP A 89 8.16 -22.14 -2.07
CA ASP A 89 8.74 -21.47 -3.23
C ASP A 89 10.25 -21.35 -3.07
N TRP A 90 10.93 -21.20 -4.19
CA TRP A 90 12.37 -20.95 -4.16
C TRP A 90 12.82 -20.11 -5.34
N LEU A 91 13.94 -19.43 -5.14
CA LEU A 91 14.57 -18.61 -6.16
C LEU A 91 16.10 -18.67 -6.10
N TRP A 92 16.72 -18.41 -7.25
CA TRP A 92 18.18 -18.23 -7.38
C TRP A 92 18.49 -16.81 -7.80
N LEU A 93 19.37 -16.15 -7.07
CA LEU A 93 19.94 -14.88 -7.50
C LEU A 93 20.99 -15.08 -8.58
N LYS A 94 21.21 -14.07 -9.42
CA LYS A 94 22.27 -14.06 -10.44
C LYS A 94 23.67 -14.15 -9.84
N SER A 95 23.83 -13.77 -8.58
CA SER A 95 25.05 -13.93 -7.78
C SER A 95 25.28 -15.36 -7.27
N GLY A 96 24.27 -16.23 -7.34
CA GLY A 96 24.37 -17.66 -7.03
C GLY A 96 23.78 -18.07 -5.67
N GLU A 97 23.24 -17.13 -4.90
CA GLU A 97 22.49 -17.45 -3.68
C GLU A 97 21.18 -18.17 -4.01
N PHE A 98 20.85 -19.15 -3.19
CA PHE A 98 19.60 -19.91 -3.26
C PHE A 98 18.77 -19.60 -2.03
N LEU A 99 17.53 -19.17 -2.24
CA LEU A 99 16.58 -18.83 -1.19
C LEU A 99 15.37 -19.75 -1.27
N ILE A 100 14.89 -20.18 -0.11
CA ILE A 100 13.65 -20.96 0.08
C ILE A 100 12.74 -20.14 1.00
N GLY A 101 11.45 -20.11 0.68
CA GLY A 101 10.46 -19.28 1.37
C GLY A 101 9.19 -19.12 0.54
N ASN A 102 8.49 -18.00 0.72
CA ASN A 102 7.24 -17.69 0.02
C ASN A 102 7.41 -16.44 -0.84
N ILE A 103 7.04 -16.53 -2.12
CA ILE A 103 6.95 -15.35 -2.98
C ILE A 103 5.59 -14.69 -2.73
N GLU A 104 5.59 -13.43 -2.32
CA GLU A 104 4.35 -12.71 -1.99
C GLU A 104 3.83 -11.92 -3.19
N ASP A 105 4.65 -11.02 -3.73
CA ASP A 105 4.32 -10.21 -4.88
C ASP A 105 5.56 -9.68 -5.60
N LEU A 106 5.32 -9.03 -6.74
CA LEU A 106 6.28 -8.20 -7.42
C LEU A 106 5.61 -6.89 -7.79
N TYR A 107 6.14 -5.82 -7.26
CA TYR A 107 5.79 -4.44 -7.55
C TYR A 107 7.05 -3.61 -7.68
N ASP A 108 6.97 -2.56 -8.50
CA ASP A 108 8.00 -1.52 -8.56
C ASP A 108 9.43 -2.11 -8.73
N GLU A 109 9.56 -3.04 -9.69
CA GLU A 109 10.79 -3.80 -9.99
C GLU A 109 11.41 -4.63 -8.82
N LYS A 110 10.70 -4.83 -7.71
CA LYS A 110 11.12 -5.68 -6.58
C LYS A 110 10.13 -6.81 -6.32
N LEU A 111 10.68 -8.00 -6.05
CA LEU A 111 9.94 -9.16 -5.59
C LEU A 111 10.01 -9.21 -4.06
N ALA A 112 8.84 -9.25 -3.41
CA ALA A 112 8.71 -9.51 -1.99
C ALA A 112 8.79 -11.02 -1.72
N PHE A 113 9.68 -11.40 -0.80
CA PHE A 113 9.98 -12.79 -0.47
C PHE A 113 10.08 -12.96 1.05
N ASP A 114 9.18 -13.75 1.62
CA ASP A 114 9.19 -14.10 3.04
C ASP A 114 10.02 -15.38 3.26
N SER A 115 11.04 -15.30 4.10
CA SER A 115 11.91 -16.41 4.45
C SER A 115 11.92 -16.66 5.95
N ASP A 116 11.65 -17.92 6.35
CA ASP A 116 11.70 -18.35 7.76
C ASP A 116 13.01 -17.97 8.50
N ASP A 117 14.15 -17.97 7.78
CA ASP A 117 15.48 -17.72 8.35
C ASP A 117 15.98 -16.28 8.17
N LEU A 118 15.51 -15.58 7.13
CA LEU A 118 16.01 -14.26 6.75
C LEU A 118 14.99 -13.13 6.96
N GLY A 119 13.74 -13.46 7.29
CA GLY A 119 12.61 -12.54 7.34
C GLY A 119 12.18 -12.08 5.95
N ASP A 120 11.55 -10.91 5.90
CA ASP A 120 11.07 -10.30 4.68
C ASP A 120 12.22 -9.72 3.85
N LEU A 121 12.28 -10.09 2.57
CA LEU A 121 13.29 -9.66 1.63
C LEU A 121 12.64 -8.98 0.42
N LYS A 122 13.08 -7.77 0.11
CA LYS A 122 12.76 -7.08 -1.15
C LYS A 122 13.91 -7.26 -2.14
N ILE A 123 13.72 -8.11 -3.16
CA ILE A 123 14.77 -8.51 -4.10
C ILE A 123 14.51 -7.86 -5.45
N LYS A 124 15.50 -7.14 -6.01
CA LYS A 124 15.39 -6.57 -7.35
C LYS A 124 15.06 -7.66 -8.36
N TRP A 125 13.99 -7.47 -9.13
CA TRP A 125 13.52 -8.42 -10.12
C TRP A 125 14.60 -8.76 -11.15
N SER A 126 15.40 -7.76 -11.53
CA SER A 126 16.54 -7.90 -12.43
C SER A 126 17.63 -8.81 -11.89
N ASP A 127 17.71 -9.04 -10.58
CA ASP A 127 18.77 -9.82 -9.94
C ASP A 127 18.38 -11.28 -9.77
N ILE A 128 17.13 -11.64 -10.07
CA ILE A 128 16.65 -13.02 -10.01
C ILE A 128 16.94 -13.74 -11.32
N SER A 129 17.52 -14.93 -11.22
CA SER A 129 17.89 -15.79 -12.35
C SER A 129 16.93 -16.95 -12.56
N ARG A 130 16.42 -17.54 -11.47
CA ARG A 130 15.45 -18.64 -11.51
C ARG A 130 14.43 -18.52 -10.39
N ILE A 131 13.23 -19.00 -10.67
CA ILE A 131 12.13 -19.13 -9.71
C ILE A 131 11.43 -20.44 -9.99
N ASN A 132 10.94 -21.08 -8.94
CA ASN A 132 9.89 -22.07 -9.05
C ASN A 132 8.90 -21.85 -7.92
N SER A 133 7.63 -21.83 -8.27
CA SER A 133 6.56 -21.81 -7.30
C SER A 133 5.41 -22.69 -7.74
N ARG A 134 4.84 -23.40 -6.77
CA ARG A 134 3.70 -24.29 -6.95
C ARG A 134 2.37 -23.61 -6.62
N GLN A 135 2.39 -22.43 -6.00
CA GLN A 135 1.19 -21.64 -5.76
C GLN A 135 0.74 -20.89 -7.02
N LEU A 136 -0.53 -20.47 -7.02
CA LEU A 136 -1.09 -19.66 -8.11
C LEU A 136 -0.64 -18.23 -7.96
N PHE A 137 -0.36 -17.55 -9.08
CA PHE A 137 -0.15 -16.12 -9.14
C PHE A 137 -1.08 -15.49 -10.16
N THR A 138 -1.43 -14.24 -9.92
CA THR A 138 -2.02 -13.36 -10.92
C THR A 138 -0.93 -12.45 -11.46
N VAL A 139 -0.63 -12.60 -12.75
CA VAL A 139 0.47 -11.90 -13.43
C VAL A 139 -0.09 -10.90 -14.42
N ARG A 140 0.42 -9.66 -14.39
CA ARG A 140 0.21 -8.68 -15.45
C ARG A 140 1.51 -8.40 -16.19
N THR A 141 1.39 -8.32 -17.51
CA THR A 141 2.48 -7.94 -18.40
C THR A 141 2.33 -6.52 -18.91
N ILE A 142 3.42 -5.95 -19.41
CA ILE A 142 3.47 -4.60 -19.99
C ILE A 142 2.43 -4.42 -21.11
N ASP A 143 2.18 -5.46 -21.91
CA ASP A 143 1.15 -5.42 -22.97
C ASP A 143 -0.30 -5.48 -22.47
N GLY A 144 -0.50 -5.52 -21.15
CA GLY A 144 -1.80 -5.49 -20.49
C GLY A 144 -2.47 -6.86 -20.33
N ARG A 145 -1.85 -7.97 -20.76
CA ARG A 145 -2.41 -9.31 -20.48
C ARG A 145 -2.32 -9.62 -19.00
N ILE A 146 -3.43 -10.13 -18.45
CA ILE A 146 -3.53 -10.68 -17.10
C ILE A 146 -3.69 -12.19 -17.21
N ILE A 147 -2.82 -12.94 -16.55
CA ILE A 147 -2.75 -14.40 -16.64
C ILE A 147 -2.63 -14.95 -15.22
N THR A 148 -3.52 -15.88 -14.87
CA THR A 148 -3.42 -16.62 -13.61
C THR A 148 -2.84 -18.01 -13.86
N GLY A 149 -1.87 -18.43 -13.05
CA GLY A 149 -1.23 -19.75 -13.13
C GLY A 149 -0.05 -19.89 -12.17
N THR A 150 0.57 -21.06 -12.13
CA THR A 150 1.85 -21.27 -11.42
C THR A 150 3.00 -20.69 -12.23
N ILE A 151 4.10 -20.34 -11.57
CA ILE A 151 5.23 -19.66 -12.23
C ILE A 151 6.52 -20.48 -12.14
N ALA A 152 7.32 -20.39 -13.20
CA ALA A 152 8.72 -20.77 -13.20
C ALA A 152 9.51 -19.75 -14.02
N LEU A 153 10.67 -19.32 -13.53
CA LEU A 153 11.59 -18.45 -14.28
C LEU A 153 12.83 -19.27 -14.61
N GLU A 154 13.17 -19.36 -15.89
CA GLU A 154 14.41 -20.00 -16.37
C GLU A 154 14.95 -19.23 -17.57
N ASP A 155 16.27 -19.02 -17.62
CA ASP A 155 16.98 -18.37 -18.73
C ASP A 155 16.35 -17.03 -19.18
N GLY A 156 15.85 -16.24 -18.22
CA GLY A 156 15.20 -14.94 -18.47
C GLY A 156 13.79 -15.03 -19.07
N ILE A 157 13.17 -16.21 -19.03
CA ILE A 157 11.81 -16.45 -19.51
C ILE A 157 10.94 -16.90 -18.34
N LEU A 158 9.93 -16.09 -18.02
CA LEU A 158 8.87 -16.44 -17.09
C LEU A 158 7.85 -17.33 -17.81
N ILE A 159 7.67 -18.54 -17.30
CA ILE A 159 6.69 -19.52 -17.74
C ILE A 159 5.54 -19.50 -16.75
N ILE A 160 4.36 -19.08 -17.21
CA ILE A 160 3.12 -19.16 -16.43
C ILE A 160 2.33 -20.36 -16.93
N SER A 161 2.08 -21.32 -16.05
CA SER A 161 1.39 -22.56 -16.36
C SER A 161 -0.03 -22.54 -15.81
N ASN A 162 -0.99 -22.66 -16.73
CA ASN A 162 -2.37 -23.02 -16.43
C ASN A 162 -2.78 -24.20 -17.34
N ASN A 163 -4.00 -24.21 -17.88
CA ASN A 163 -4.40 -25.17 -18.92
C ASN A 163 -3.49 -25.13 -20.18
N ARG A 164 -2.61 -24.12 -20.29
CA ARG A 164 -1.56 -23.95 -21.30
C ARG A 164 -0.33 -23.30 -20.65
N GLN A 165 0.81 -23.35 -21.33
CA GLN A 165 1.98 -22.57 -20.94
C GLN A 165 2.02 -21.23 -21.68
N HIS A 166 2.24 -20.15 -20.93
CA HIS A 166 2.48 -18.81 -21.44
C HIS A 166 3.95 -18.47 -21.17
N LYS A 167 4.69 -18.07 -22.20
CA LYS A 167 6.09 -17.66 -22.08
C LYS A 167 6.19 -16.16 -22.22
N ILE A 168 6.83 -15.51 -21.26
CA ILE A 168 6.93 -14.06 -21.14
C ILE A 168 8.39 -13.75 -20.86
N ALA A 169 8.98 -12.79 -21.55
CA ALA A 169 10.33 -12.36 -21.19
C ALA A 169 10.28 -11.77 -19.77
N GLN A 170 11.31 -12.01 -18.96
CA GLN A 170 11.39 -11.48 -17.61
C GLN A 170 11.19 -9.95 -17.57
N ALA A 171 11.70 -9.24 -18.58
CA ALA A 171 11.57 -7.79 -18.74
C ALA A 171 10.18 -7.31 -19.20
N ASP A 172 9.30 -8.21 -19.66
CA ASP A 172 7.93 -7.89 -20.06
C ASP A 172 6.92 -8.10 -18.91
N LEU A 173 7.38 -8.57 -17.74
CA LEU A 173 6.59 -8.66 -16.53
C LEU A 173 6.39 -7.25 -15.95
N MET A 174 5.16 -6.90 -15.60
CA MET A 174 4.83 -5.65 -14.94
C MET A 174 4.60 -5.85 -13.45
N THR A 175 3.67 -6.74 -13.09
CA THR A 175 3.36 -7.07 -11.69
C THR A 175 2.99 -8.53 -11.53
N LEU A 176 3.20 -9.04 -10.32
CA LEU A 176 2.85 -10.40 -9.93
C LEU A 176 2.30 -10.38 -8.52
N ILE A 177 1.22 -11.11 -8.26
CA ILE A 177 0.58 -11.18 -6.94
C ILE A 177 0.33 -12.65 -6.63
N ALA A 178 0.76 -13.12 -5.45
CA ALA A 178 0.43 -14.45 -4.97
C ALA A 178 -1.09 -14.60 -4.82
N GLY A 179 -1.63 -15.67 -5.39
CA GLY A 179 -3.04 -16.02 -5.38
C GLY A 179 -3.91 -15.25 -6.38
N LEU A 180 -5.22 -15.27 -6.09
CA LEU A 180 -6.23 -14.48 -6.79
C LEU A 180 -6.35 -13.10 -6.13
N GLU A 181 -6.73 -12.08 -6.89
CA GLU A 181 -6.95 -10.70 -6.39
C GLU A 181 -8.24 -10.54 -5.57
N THR A 182 -8.49 -11.43 -4.61
CA THR A 182 -9.78 -11.54 -3.90
C THR A 182 -9.65 -11.55 -2.37
N GLY A 183 -8.43 -11.47 -1.82
CA GLY A 183 -8.15 -11.66 -0.38
C GLY A 183 -7.39 -10.51 0.27
N GLY A 184 -6.66 -10.83 1.35
CA GLY A 184 -5.76 -9.91 2.06
C GLY A 184 -4.53 -9.52 1.24
N ASN A 185 -4.06 -10.40 0.35
CA ASN A 185 -2.93 -10.23 -0.57
C ASN A 185 -2.94 -9.00 -1.50
N ILE A 186 -4.01 -8.22 -1.49
CA ILE A 186 -4.15 -6.98 -2.26
C ILE A 186 -4.35 -5.78 -1.35
N TRP A 187 -4.21 -5.92 -0.04
CA TRP A 187 -4.40 -4.90 0.97
C TRP A 187 -3.17 -4.79 1.84
N GLN A 188 -2.69 -3.57 2.06
CA GLN A 188 -1.66 -3.31 3.04
C GLN A 188 -2.13 -2.16 3.91
N GLY A 189 -1.79 -2.20 5.20
CA GLY A 189 -2.20 -1.16 6.12
C GLY A 189 -1.18 -0.91 7.21
N LYS A 190 -1.20 0.32 7.71
CA LYS A 190 -0.36 0.75 8.83
C LYS A 190 -1.14 1.70 9.71
N ILE A 191 -1.07 1.51 11.03
CA ILE A 191 -1.65 2.45 12.00
C ILE A 191 -0.59 2.87 12.99
N THR A 192 -0.31 4.17 13.03
CA THR A 192 0.68 4.80 13.89
C THR A 192 0.03 5.68 14.94
N PHE A 193 0.46 5.52 16.19
CA PHE A 193 0.05 6.37 17.30
C PHE A 193 1.27 7.03 17.95
N GLY A 194 1.12 8.31 18.29
CA GLY A 194 2.12 9.07 19.02
C GLY A 194 1.49 9.95 20.11
N ALA A 195 2.28 10.26 21.13
CA ALA A 195 1.87 11.15 22.20
C ALA A 195 3.06 11.90 22.80
N ASN A 196 2.87 13.18 23.09
CA ASN A 196 3.83 14.05 23.77
C ASN A 196 3.20 14.61 25.05
N LEU A 197 3.85 14.39 26.19
CA LEU A 197 3.34 14.77 27.51
C LEU A 197 4.38 15.61 28.26
N SER A 198 3.95 16.76 28.78
CA SER A 198 4.78 17.60 29.65
C SER A 198 3.99 18.14 30.84
N SER A 199 4.66 18.29 31.98
CA SER A 199 4.06 18.77 33.23
C SER A 199 5.03 19.70 33.97
N GLY A 200 4.49 20.62 34.76
CA GLY A 200 5.25 21.56 35.58
C GLY A 200 4.67 22.97 35.49
N ASN A 201 5.46 23.93 34.99
CA ASN A 201 5.00 25.30 34.77
C ASN A 201 3.93 25.41 33.67
N THR A 202 3.85 24.41 32.80
CA THR A 202 2.85 24.31 31.74
C THR A 202 2.53 22.83 31.58
N ASN A 203 1.24 22.51 31.52
CA ASN A 203 0.77 21.15 31.29
C ASN A 203 0.41 21.03 29.82
N LYS A 204 1.05 20.10 29.10
CA LYS A 204 0.77 19.82 27.69
C LYS A 204 0.50 18.36 27.46
N LEU A 205 -0.50 18.07 26.64
CA LEU A 205 -0.81 16.77 26.09
C LEU A 205 -1.06 16.96 24.60
N GLU A 206 -0.26 16.31 23.77
CA GLU A 206 -0.47 16.23 22.34
C GLU A 206 -0.49 14.76 21.94
N TYR A 207 -1.37 14.40 21.01
CA TYR A 207 -1.39 13.08 20.43
C TYR A 207 -1.61 13.16 18.93
N ASN A 208 -0.99 12.24 18.22
CA ASN A 208 -1.08 12.10 16.79
C ASN A 208 -1.49 10.68 16.41
N THR A 209 -2.23 10.57 15.32
CA THR A 209 -2.65 9.30 14.74
C THR A 209 -2.48 9.39 13.24
N ASN A 210 -1.79 8.42 12.66
CA ASN A 210 -1.75 8.21 11.21
C ASN A 210 -2.30 6.81 10.95
N ALA A 211 -3.21 6.68 10.00
CA ALA A 211 -3.72 5.39 9.55
C ALA A 211 -3.70 5.39 8.04
N GLU A 212 -3.11 4.35 7.47
CA GLU A 212 -2.90 4.19 6.04
C GLU A 212 -3.44 2.84 5.62
N LEU A 213 -4.12 2.80 4.48
CA LEU A 213 -4.68 1.60 3.90
C LEU A 213 -4.56 1.71 2.39
N SER A 214 -3.84 0.78 1.79
CA SER A 214 -3.72 0.63 0.35
C SER A 214 -4.45 -0.62 -0.10
N ARG A 215 -5.07 -0.55 -1.28
CA ARG A 215 -5.52 -1.73 -2.03
C ARG A 215 -4.82 -1.73 -3.37
N HIS A 216 -3.99 -2.72 -3.65
CA HIS A 216 -3.25 -2.83 -4.90
C HIS A 216 -3.69 -4.08 -5.67
N THR A 217 -4.19 -3.89 -6.90
CA THR A 217 -4.41 -4.99 -7.85
C THR A 217 -3.54 -4.78 -9.06
N THR A 218 -3.41 -5.79 -9.92
CA THR A 218 -2.64 -5.65 -11.16
C THR A 218 -3.11 -4.49 -12.02
N THR A 219 -4.37 -4.04 -11.93
CA THR A 219 -4.98 -3.02 -12.79
C THR A 219 -5.26 -1.69 -12.12
N SER A 220 -5.24 -1.63 -10.79
CA SER A 220 -5.69 -0.44 -10.06
C SER A 220 -5.10 -0.35 -8.67
N ARG A 221 -5.05 0.88 -8.14
CA ARG A 221 -4.59 1.16 -6.78
C ARG A 221 -5.56 2.10 -6.08
N ILE A 222 -5.91 1.79 -4.85
CA ILE A 222 -6.63 2.71 -3.96
C ILE A 222 -5.69 3.01 -2.81
N LYS A 223 -5.37 4.28 -2.56
CA LYS A 223 -4.65 4.70 -1.34
C LYS A 223 -5.60 5.52 -0.48
N THR A 224 -5.73 5.17 0.78
CA THR A 224 -6.50 5.92 1.77
C THR A 224 -5.63 6.24 2.96
N SER A 225 -5.65 7.48 3.43
CA SER A 225 -4.96 7.86 4.66
C SER A 225 -5.81 8.77 5.54
N TYR A 226 -5.60 8.65 6.84
CA TYR A 226 -6.16 9.53 7.86
C TYR A 226 -5.06 9.97 8.81
N SER A 227 -4.85 11.29 8.93
CA SER A 227 -3.93 11.88 9.89
C SER A 227 -4.68 12.82 10.82
N ALA A 228 -4.41 12.72 12.12
CA ALA A 228 -4.95 13.62 13.12
C ALA A 228 -3.87 14.06 14.11
N ILE A 229 -3.87 15.34 14.48
CA ILE A 229 -3.01 15.91 15.52
C ILE A 229 -3.91 16.73 16.44
N ILE A 230 -3.90 16.40 17.73
CA ILE A 230 -4.73 17.05 18.73
C ILE A 230 -3.87 17.40 19.94
N GLY A 231 -3.88 18.68 20.31
CA GLY A 231 -3.02 19.26 21.33
C GLY A 231 -3.83 20.09 22.33
N VAL A 232 -3.52 19.92 23.62
CA VAL A 232 -4.09 20.68 24.72
C VAL A 232 -2.97 21.21 25.61
N THR A 233 -2.94 22.52 25.82
CA THR A 233 -2.04 23.19 26.76
C THR A 233 -2.84 23.90 27.84
N ASN A 234 -2.61 23.60 29.11
CA ASN A 234 -3.32 24.19 30.25
C ASN A 234 -4.85 24.17 30.10
N ASN A 235 -5.39 23.05 29.61
CA ASN A 235 -6.81 22.82 29.32
C ASN A 235 -7.40 23.67 28.19
N VAL A 236 -6.56 24.31 27.39
CA VAL A 236 -6.94 25.05 26.17
C VAL A 236 -6.49 24.25 24.96
N GLN A 237 -7.37 24.06 23.98
CA GLN A 237 -7.05 23.44 22.71
C GLN A 237 -6.00 24.28 21.98
N THR A 238 -4.87 23.68 21.62
CA THR A 238 -3.80 24.33 20.85
C THR A 238 -3.73 23.81 19.43
N ASP A 239 -4.14 22.57 19.20
CA ASP A 239 -4.04 21.90 17.91
C ASP A 239 -5.27 21.02 17.70
N GLU A 240 -5.98 21.15 16.59
CA GLU A 240 -7.04 20.22 16.18
C GLU A 240 -7.02 20.12 14.66
N ASN A 241 -6.27 19.15 14.16
CA ASN A 241 -6.13 18.92 12.74
C ASN A 241 -6.61 17.51 12.39
N HIS A 242 -7.45 17.42 11.37
CA HIS A 242 -7.89 16.15 10.80
C HIS A 242 -7.78 16.22 9.28
N ARG A 243 -7.19 15.20 8.69
CA ARG A 243 -7.11 15.05 7.24
C ARG A 243 -7.40 13.62 6.85
N PHE A 244 -8.28 13.46 5.88
CA PHE A 244 -8.55 12.19 5.21
C PHE A 244 -8.26 12.37 3.73
N LEU A 245 -7.47 11.47 3.15
CA LEU A 245 -7.14 11.44 1.73
C LEU A 245 -7.57 10.10 1.15
N MET A 246 -8.10 10.12 -0.07
CA MET A 246 -8.40 8.92 -0.84
C MET A 246 -8.09 9.15 -2.31
N THR A 247 -7.35 8.24 -2.92
CA THR A 247 -7.11 8.20 -4.36
C THR A 247 -7.58 6.88 -4.94
N TYR A 248 -7.99 6.89 -6.20
CA TYR A 248 -8.24 5.69 -6.99
C TYR A 248 -7.56 5.85 -8.34
N ASP A 249 -6.57 5.00 -8.61
CA ASP A 249 -5.74 4.98 -9.80
C ASP A 249 -6.08 3.77 -10.66
N VAL A 250 -6.17 3.97 -11.97
CA VAL A 250 -6.38 2.93 -12.97
C VAL A 250 -5.22 3.00 -13.98
N TYR A 251 -4.40 1.95 -14.00
CA TYR A 251 -3.18 1.91 -14.79
C TYR A 251 -3.48 1.58 -16.25
N SER A 252 -3.14 2.51 -17.14
CA SER A 252 -3.24 2.29 -18.59
C SER A 252 -2.02 1.55 -19.14
N ASP A 253 -0.84 1.82 -18.58
CA ASP A 253 0.46 1.23 -18.93
C ASP A 253 1.30 1.14 -17.64
N LYS A 254 2.58 0.74 -17.73
CA LYS A 254 3.50 0.67 -16.59
C LYS A 254 3.69 2.03 -15.90
N ASP A 255 3.85 3.10 -16.69
CA ASP A 255 4.17 4.43 -16.14
C ASP A 255 2.97 5.37 -16.11
N LEU A 256 1.87 5.06 -16.81
CA LEU A 256 0.75 6.00 -17.01
C LEU A 256 -0.53 5.49 -16.36
N PHE A 257 -1.15 6.34 -15.54
CA PHE A 257 -2.43 6.04 -14.91
C PHE A 257 -3.43 7.21 -15.00
N PHE A 258 -4.70 6.85 -15.00
CA PHE A 258 -5.80 7.79 -14.83
C PHE A 258 -6.28 7.71 -13.38
N ARG A 259 -6.42 8.85 -12.71
CA ARG A 259 -6.96 8.99 -11.35
C ARG A 259 -8.41 9.50 -11.44
N PRO A 260 -9.43 8.64 -11.59
CA PRO A 260 -10.83 9.06 -11.60
C PRO A 260 -11.30 9.73 -10.31
N LEU A 261 -10.64 9.49 -9.18
CA LEU A 261 -10.98 10.08 -7.89
C LEU A 261 -9.73 10.49 -7.12
N ASP A 262 -9.66 11.77 -6.76
CA ASP A 262 -8.77 12.35 -5.74
C ASP A 262 -9.67 13.10 -4.74
N LEU A 263 -9.76 12.60 -3.51
CA LEU A 263 -10.57 13.17 -2.45
C LEU A 263 -9.67 13.60 -1.29
N SER A 264 -9.85 14.84 -0.83
CA SER A 264 -9.27 15.35 0.40
C SER A 264 -10.35 15.98 1.27
N LEU A 265 -10.49 15.48 2.49
CA LEU A 265 -11.32 16.06 3.54
C LEU A 265 -10.38 16.62 4.61
N TYR A 266 -10.58 17.88 4.96
CA TYR A 266 -9.71 18.58 5.89
C TYR A 266 -10.52 19.39 6.90
N ARG A 267 -10.07 19.40 8.16
CA ARG A 267 -10.64 20.20 9.23
C ARG A 267 -9.51 20.73 10.11
N ASP A 268 -9.57 22.03 10.36
CA ASP A 268 -8.68 22.74 11.26
C ASP A 268 -9.40 23.99 11.79
N PRO A 269 -10.13 23.89 12.91
CA PRO A 269 -10.91 24.99 13.47
C PRO A 269 -10.06 26.19 13.89
N LEU A 270 -8.80 25.95 14.32
CA LEU A 270 -7.86 27.01 14.68
C LEU A 270 -7.42 27.81 13.45
N GLN A 271 -7.41 27.18 12.27
CA GLN A 271 -7.20 27.82 10.97
C GLN A 271 -8.50 28.34 10.33
N ASN A 272 -9.60 28.47 11.09
CA ASN A 272 -10.94 28.85 10.61
C ASN A 272 -11.52 27.90 9.54
N VAL A 273 -11.13 26.63 9.55
CA VAL A 273 -11.64 25.61 8.62
C VAL A 273 -12.46 24.58 9.38
N ASN A 274 -13.79 24.75 9.38
CA ASN A 274 -14.71 23.76 9.93
C ASN A 274 -14.68 22.46 9.11
N SER A 275 -14.68 22.61 7.78
CA SER A 275 -14.58 21.52 6.82
C SER A 275 -14.13 22.06 5.46
N ARG A 276 -13.18 21.39 4.84
CA ARG A 276 -12.77 21.63 3.46
C ARG A 276 -12.79 20.31 2.71
N ILE A 277 -13.47 20.31 1.56
CA ILE A 277 -13.61 19.16 0.67
C ILE A 277 -12.97 19.56 -0.65
N ASN A 278 -11.97 18.80 -1.08
CA ASN A 278 -11.40 18.90 -2.43
C ASN A 278 -11.65 17.57 -3.13
N ILE A 279 -12.42 17.58 -4.21
CA ILE A 279 -12.70 16.40 -5.03
C ILE A 279 -12.24 16.66 -6.46
N GLY A 280 -11.43 15.78 -7.01
CA GLY A 280 -10.85 15.93 -8.32
C GLY A 280 -10.66 14.62 -9.05
N MET A 281 -10.12 14.74 -10.24
CA MET A 281 -9.64 13.65 -11.09
C MET A 281 -8.35 14.12 -11.76
N GLY A 282 -7.52 13.21 -12.24
CA GLY A 282 -6.25 13.59 -12.86
C GLY A 282 -5.65 12.50 -13.73
N ILE A 283 -4.54 12.86 -14.37
CA ILE A 283 -3.66 11.91 -15.05
C ILE A 283 -2.34 11.95 -14.29
N GLY A 284 -1.81 10.77 -13.99
CA GLY A 284 -0.53 10.63 -13.33
C GLY A 284 0.47 9.84 -14.14
N TYR A 285 1.75 10.08 -13.84
CA TYR A 285 2.89 9.47 -14.49
C TYR A 285 3.96 9.08 -13.47
N GLN A 286 4.46 7.86 -13.56
CA GLN A 286 5.60 7.33 -12.82
C GLN A 286 6.89 7.71 -13.56
N PHE A 287 7.64 8.66 -13.00
CA PHE A 287 8.91 9.14 -13.56
C PHE A 287 10.10 8.27 -13.20
N ILE A 288 10.08 7.70 -12.00
CA ILE A 288 11.12 6.82 -11.49
C ILE A 288 10.41 5.63 -10.86
N ASP A 289 10.86 4.43 -11.20
CA ASP A 289 10.43 3.15 -10.64
C ASP A 289 11.61 2.20 -10.93
N ASP A 290 12.52 2.10 -9.96
CA ASP A 290 13.76 1.30 -10.06
C ASP A 290 13.98 0.36 -8.86
N GLY A 291 12.91 0.13 -8.09
CA GLY A 291 12.89 -0.61 -6.83
C GLY A 291 13.42 0.15 -5.63
N ASP A 292 14.49 0.92 -5.74
CA ASP A 292 15.02 1.67 -4.59
C ASP A 292 14.39 3.06 -4.47
N GLN A 293 13.84 3.58 -5.56
CA GLN A 293 13.23 4.88 -5.66
C GLN A 293 11.97 4.83 -6.52
N GLU A 294 10.97 5.58 -6.08
CA GLU A 294 9.75 5.81 -6.82
C GLU A 294 9.45 7.30 -6.87
N LEU A 295 9.00 7.79 -8.02
CA LEU A 295 8.56 9.18 -8.18
C LEU A 295 7.34 9.22 -9.09
N GLU A 296 6.19 9.55 -8.53
CA GLU A 296 4.97 9.82 -9.32
C GLU A 296 4.56 11.29 -9.24
N MET A 297 3.98 11.78 -10.33
CA MET A 297 3.30 13.07 -10.36
C MET A 297 1.88 12.85 -10.86
N ASN A 298 0.92 13.59 -10.32
CA ASN A 298 -0.44 13.64 -10.84
C ASN A 298 -0.89 15.09 -11.02
N LEU A 299 -1.59 15.36 -12.13
CA LEU A 299 -2.13 16.67 -12.48
C LEU A 299 -3.61 16.53 -12.83
N GLY A 300 -4.45 17.41 -12.30
CA GLY A 300 -5.85 17.39 -12.68
C GLY A 300 -6.73 18.50 -12.11
N PRO A 301 -7.91 18.71 -12.71
CA PRO A 301 -8.90 19.64 -12.19
C PRO A 301 -9.54 19.11 -10.91
N SER A 302 -9.98 20.02 -10.05
CA SER A 302 -10.74 19.67 -8.86
C SER A 302 -11.78 20.74 -8.52
N TYR A 303 -12.71 20.38 -7.63
CA TYR A 303 -13.70 21.27 -7.06
C TYR A 303 -13.45 21.38 -5.56
N LEU A 304 -13.28 22.60 -5.09
CA LEU A 304 -12.96 22.92 -3.71
C LEU A 304 -14.18 23.56 -3.05
N TYR A 305 -14.57 23.07 -1.88
CA TYR A 305 -15.57 23.66 -1.02
C TYR A 305 -14.98 23.84 0.38
N THR A 306 -15.08 25.03 0.96
CA THR A 306 -14.67 25.30 2.34
C THR A 306 -15.83 25.89 3.12
N LYS A 307 -16.16 25.27 4.24
CA LYS A 307 -17.03 25.82 5.28
C LYS A 307 -16.16 26.36 6.41
N TYR A 308 -16.42 27.59 6.81
CA TYR A 308 -15.63 28.28 7.83
C TYR A 308 -16.12 27.97 9.24
N GLU A 309 -15.20 28.00 10.21
CA GLU A 309 -15.51 27.78 11.64
C GLU A 309 -16.25 28.98 12.22
N PHE A 310 -15.81 30.18 11.86
CA PHE A 310 -16.45 31.44 12.20
C PHE A 310 -16.46 32.34 10.96
N SER A 311 -17.59 33.04 10.79
CA SER A 311 -17.81 33.99 9.72
C SER A 311 -18.18 35.33 10.35
N GLU A 312 -17.51 36.41 9.95
CA GLU A 312 -18.02 37.75 10.23
C GLU A 312 -19.38 37.94 9.53
N THR A 313 -20.19 38.88 10.01
CA THR A 313 -21.53 39.18 9.46
C THR A 313 -21.51 39.68 8.01
N GLN A 314 -20.33 39.90 7.42
CA GLN A 314 -20.13 40.31 6.03
C GLN A 314 -19.40 39.27 5.16
N LEU A 315 -18.99 38.13 5.71
CA LEU A 315 -18.35 37.05 4.97
C LEU A 315 -19.35 35.93 4.69
N ASN A 316 -19.10 35.17 3.62
CA ASN A 316 -19.85 33.96 3.34
C ASN A 316 -19.55 32.92 4.42
N THR A 317 -20.55 32.13 4.81
CA THR A 317 -20.36 31.02 5.75
C THR A 317 -19.64 29.82 5.10
N SER A 318 -19.54 29.83 3.78
CA SER A 318 -18.83 28.86 2.96
C SER A 318 -18.55 29.42 1.57
N ASP A 319 -17.44 29.02 0.97
CA ASP A 319 -17.12 29.33 -0.42
C ASP A 319 -16.76 28.07 -1.20
N SER A 320 -16.88 28.13 -2.53
CA SER A 320 -16.47 27.07 -3.42
C SER A 320 -16.02 27.56 -4.77
N SER A 321 -15.11 26.81 -5.41
CA SER A 321 -14.62 27.14 -6.75
C SER A 321 -14.09 25.89 -7.46
N LEU A 322 -13.87 26.04 -8.76
CA LEU A 322 -12.97 25.15 -9.48
C LEU A 322 -11.53 25.43 -9.06
N ALA A 323 -10.71 24.39 -9.15
CA ALA A 323 -9.32 24.40 -8.80
C ALA A 323 -8.52 23.47 -9.73
N VAL A 324 -7.21 23.60 -9.67
CA VAL A 324 -6.27 22.67 -10.33
C VAL A 324 -5.28 22.18 -9.29
N SER A 325 -5.13 20.86 -9.21
CA SER A 325 -4.23 20.21 -8.27
C SER A 325 -3.06 19.56 -9.00
N VAL A 326 -1.88 19.71 -8.43
CA VAL A 326 -0.68 18.94 -8.77
C VAL A 326 -0.21 18.24 -7.51
N SER A 327 0.04 16.93 -7.58
CA SER A 327 0.71 16.16 -6.53
C SER A 327 1.99 15.53 -7.06
N LEU A 328 2.95 15.37 -6.16
CA LEU A 328 4.22 14.69 -6.34
C LEU A 328 4.39 13.77 -5.14
N ASP A 329 4.65 12.50 -5.37
CA ASP A 329 4.91 11.51 -4.33
C ASP A 329 6.25 10.84 -4.67
N TYR A 330 7.19 10.89 -3.73
CA TYR A 330 8.54 10.34 -3.87
C TYR A 330 8.80 9.38 -2.72
N GLU A 331 9.25 8.18 -3.03
CA GLU A 331 9.65 7.18 -2.06
C GLU A 331 11.09 6.77 -2.32
N ARG A 332 11.84 6.48 -1.25
CA ARG A 332 13.19 5.98 -1.35
C ARG A 332 13.54 5.09 -0.17
N GLU A 333 13.98 3.87 -0.48
CA GLU A 333 14.67 3.01 0.46
C GLU A 333 16.09 3.57 0.70
N ILE A 334 16.29 4.23 1.83
CA ILE A 334 17.62 4.77 2.21
C ILE A 334 18.51 3.63 2.73
N HIS A 335 17.89 2.69 3.42
CA HIS A 335 18.47 1.48 3.98
C HIS A 335 17.37 0.43 4.09
N ASN A 336 17.73 -0.85 4.21
CA ASN A 336 16.76 -1.96 4.29
C ASN A 336 15.73 -1.85 5.44
N GLN A 337 15.93 -0.94 6.40
CA GLN A 337 15.04 -0.71 7.55
C GLN A 337 14.53 0.73 7.59
N ILE A 338 14.86 1.56 6.60
CA ILE A 338 14.58 3.01 6.61
C ILE A 338 14.09 3.44 5.24
N ASP A 339 12.80 3.71 5.15
CA ASP A 339 12.15 4.29 4.00
C ASP A 339 11.90 5.79 4.21
N LEU A 340 12.18 6.58 3.18
CA LEU A 340 11.86 8.00 3.12
C LEU A 340 10.69 8.20 2.16
N GLU A 341 9.57 8.69 2.69
CA GLU A 341 8.43 9.13 1.91
C GLU A 341 8.38 10.66 1.86
N LEU A 342 8.10 11.23 0.69
CA LEU A 342 7.85 12.65 0.49
C LEU A 342 6.63 12.84 -0.40
N SER A 343 5.54 13.35 0.17
CA SER A 343 4.36 13.80 -0.59
C SER A 343 4.30 15.32 -0.62
N TYR A 344 4.06 15.91 -1.79
CA TYR A 344 3.81 17.33 -1.97
C TYR A 344 2.59 17.56 -2.87
N LYS A 345 1.60 18.32 -2.41
CA LYS A 345 0.41 18.71 -3.17
C LYS A 345 0.24 20.22 -3.17
N ILE A 346 0.03 20.80 -4.35
CA ILE A 346 -0.40 22.18 -4.54
C ILE A 346 -1.75 22.24 -5.23
N THR A 347 -2.66 23.03 -4.69
CA THR A 347 -3.98 23.32 -5.27
C THR A 347 -4.09 24.81 -5.55
N ALA A 348 -4.18 25.17 -6.82
CA ALA A 348 -4.45 26.53 -7.27
C ALA A 348 -5.96 26.76 -7.36
N THR A 349 -6.45 27.82 -6.72
CA THR A 349 -7.87 28.13 -6.55
C THR A 349 -8.09 29.65 -6.46
N GLU A 350 -9.33 30.10 -6.25
CA GLU A 350 -9.65 31.52 -6.06
C GLU A 350 -9.01 32.12 -4.81
N SER A 351 -8.77 33.44 -4.80
CA SER A 351 -8.09 34.13 -3.69
C SER A 351 -8.76 33.92 -2.35
N ASP A 352 -10.10 33.89 -2.36
CA ASP A 352 -10.96 33.85 -1.18
C ASP A 352 -10.95 32.45 -0.53
N LEU A 353 -10.56 31.43 -1.32
CA LEU A 353 -10.34 30.05 -0.87
C LEU A 353 -8.87 29.74 -0.56
N GLY A 354 -8.01 30.76 -0.55
CA GLY A 354 -6.60 30.65 -0.19
C GLY A 354 -5.61 30.89 -1.32
N GLY A 355 -6.08 30.99 -2.57
CA GLY A 355 -5.28 31.19 -3.78
C GLY A 355 -4.41 29.97 -4.14
N TYR A 356 -3.40 29.67 -3.32
CA TYR A 356 -2.59 28.47 -3.42
C TYR A 356 -2.56 27.77 -2.07
N LEU A 357 -3.10 26.55 -2.04
CA LEU A 357 -3.03 25.64 -0.91
C LEU A 357 -1.91 24.65 -1.17
N GLN A 358 -0.93 24.59 -0.28
CA GLN A 358 0.20 23.69 -0.38
C GLN A 358 0.24 22.79 0.84
N ASN A 359 0.52 21.52 0.63
CA ASN A 359 0.77 20.55 1.67
C ASN A 359 2.00 19.72 1.32
N ALA A 360 2.92 19.55 2.27
CA ALA A 360 4.00 18.59 2.20
C ALA A 360 3.97 17.66 3.42
N LYS A 361 4.22 16.37 3.21
CA LYS A 361 4.48 15.35 4.24
C LYS A 361 5.84 14.75 3.90
N MET A 362 6.74 14.67 4.87
CA MET A 362 7.97 13.89 4.78
C MET A 362 7.96 12.88 5.92
N ASN A 363 8.02 11.58 5.64
CA ASN A 363 8.04 10.53 6.64
C ASN A 363 9.37 9.78 6.56
N PHE A 364 10.00 9.55 7.71
CA PHE A 364 10.95 8.46 7.85
C PHE A 364 10.23 7.30 8.53
N ASP A 365 10.03 6.23 7.78
CA ASP A 365 9.52 4.97 8.27
C ASP A 365 10.72 4.11 8.68
N ILE A 366 10.80 3.73 9.95
CA ILE A 366 11.93 2.97 10.49
C ILE A 366 11.40 1.64 11.03
N GLU A 367 11.68 0.56 10.32
CA GLU A 367 11.29 -0.78 10.73
C GLU A 367 12.07 -1.18 11.99
N LEU A 368 11.34 -1.56 13.04
CA LEU A 368 11.92 -2.11 14.27
C LEU A 368 11.82 -3.63 14.32
N THR A 369 10.74 -4.18 13.76
CA THR A 369 10.43 -5.59 13.53
C THR A 369 9.45 -5.67 12.36
N ASP A 370 9.21 -6.86 11.81
CA ASP A 370 8.30 -7.13 10.68
C ASP A 370 6.88 -6.52 10.82
N VAL A 371 6.42 -6.27 12.06
CA VAL A 371 5.09 -5.69 12.36
C VAL A 371 5.12 -4.35 13.09
N LEU A 372 6.30 -3.82 13.44
CA LEU A 372 6.43 -2.64 14.31
C LEU A 372 7.40 -1.65 13.71
N ASP A 373 6.90 -0.43 13.51
CA ASP A 373 7.66 0.65 12.91
C ASP A 373 7.75 1.85 13.85
N PHE A 374 8.76 2.68 13.63
CA PHE A 374 8.89 3.99 14.25
C PHE A 374 8.87 5.09 13.17
N ASP A 375 7.85 5.94 13.22
CA ASP A 375 7.66 7.02 12.27
C ASP A 375 8.19 8.36 12.81
N ILE A 376 8.91 9.09 11.95
CA ILE A 376 9.22 10.49 12.13
C ILE A 376 8.60 11.28 10.96
N THR A 377 7.47 11.93 11.22
CA THR A 377 6.72 12.64 10.18
C THR A 377 6.83 14.15 10.34
N PHE A 378 7.27 14.84 9.30
CA PHE A 378 7.23 16.30 9.18
C PHE A 378 6.09 16.73 8.26
N PHE A 379 5.29 17.69 8.73
CA PHE A 379 4.20 18.29 7.98
C PHE A 379 4.49 19.77 7.73
N TRP A 380 4.20 20.22 6.52
CA TRP A 380 4.15 21.62 6.16
C TRP A 380 2.86 21.92 5.41
N ASP A 381 2.04 22.79 5.99
CA ASP A 381 0.85 23.33 5.33
C ASP A 381 1.08 24.81 5.05
N ARG A 382 0.76 25.27 3.84
CA ARG A 382 0.86 26.68 3.47
C ARG A 382 -0.37 27.16 2.71
N VAL A 383 -0.87 28.31 3.12
CA VAL A 383 -1.96 29.03 2.45
C VAL A 383 -1.46 30.39 2.00
N ASN A 384 -1.56 30.70 0.71
CA ASN A 384 -1.05 31.97 0.18
C ASN A 384 -1.86 33.17 0.66
N ASN A 385 -3.18 33.04 0.72
CA ASN A 385 -4.13 34.03 1.26
C ASN A 385 -4.85 33.43 2.47
N PRO A 386 -4.26 33.48 3.68
CA PRO A 386 -4.83 32.85 4.85
C PRO A 386 -6.15 33.50 5.26
N LEU A 387 -7.02 32.71 5.87
CA LEU A 387 -8.29 33.19 6.43
C LEU A 387 -8.03 34.11 7.61
N LEU A 388 -9.04 34.89 7.98
CA LEU A 388 -9.00 35.71 9.19
C LEU A 388 -9.38 34.86 10.41
N ASN A 389 -8.81 35.19 11.56
CA ASN A 389 -9.23 34.68 12.86
C ASN A 389 -10.52 35.39 13.36
N ILE A 390 -11.01 35.05 14.55
CA ILE A 390 -12.23 35.64 15.12
C ILE A 390 -12.15 37.15 15.36
N ASP A 391 -10.94 37.70 15.48
CA ASP A 391 -10.68 39.12 15.70
C ASP A 391 -10.42 39.89 14.38
N GLY A 392 -10.63 39.25 13.22
CA GLY A 392 -10.41 39.86 11.90
C GLY A 392 -8.93 39.98 11.51
N VAL A 393 -8.02 39.30 12.21
CA VAL A 393 -6.59 39.30 11.93
C VAL A 393 -6.24 38.11 11.02
N PRO A 394 -5.49 38.31 9.91
CA PRO A 394 -5.04 37.20 9.07
C PRO A 394 -4.25 36.16 9.86
N LEU A 395 -4.57 34.90 9.66
CA LEU A 395 -3.83 33.76 10.20
C LEU A 395 -2.44 33.67 9.55
N GLU A 396 -1.56 32.90 10.17
CA GLU A 396 -0.22 32.65 9.64
C GLU A 396 -0.28 31.87 8.33
N LYS A 397 0.67 32.15 7.43
CA LYS A 397 0.69 31.51 6.11
C LYS A 397 1.21 30.07 6.14
N ASN A 398 2.04 29.72 7.10
CA ASN A 398 2.71 28.43 7.16
C ASN A 398 2.50 27.81 8.54
N ASP A 399 2.08 26.56 8.55
CA ASP A 399 2.08 25.69 9.72
C ASP A 399 3.10 24.57 9.51
N PHE A 400 3.94 24.35 10.52
CA PHE A 400 4.94 23.29 10.53
C PHE A 400 4.71 22.40 11.74
N ARG A 401 4.71 21.08 11.53
CA ARG A 401 4.53 20.11 12.62
C ARG A 401 5.53 18.97 12.44
N ILE A 402 6.04 18.45 13.55
CA ILE A 402 6.79 17.20 13.59
C ILE A 402 6.07 16.26 14.55
N ALA A 403 5.83 15.04 14.09
CA ALA A 403 5.19 14.00 14.85
C ALA A 403 6.10 12.78 14.92
N PHE A 404 6.06 12.11 16.06
CA PHE A 404 6.74 10.84 16.28
C PHE A 404 5.68 9.80 16.62
N GLY A 405 5.85 8.56 16.19
CA GLY A 405 4.87 7.53 16.52
C GLY A 405 5.40 6.11 16.36
N LEU A 406 4.72 5.18 17.01
CA LEU A 406 4.93 3.75 16.79
C LEU A 406 3.78 3.23 15.93
N GLY A 407 4.14 2.59 14.81
CA GLY A 407 3.27 2.02 13.81
C GLY A 407 3.15 0.52 13.97
N VAL A 408 1.97 -0.02 13.65
CA VAL A 408 1.79 -1.45 13.39
C VAL A 408 1.37 -1.62 11.95
N SER A 409 2.20 -2.31 11.17
CA SER A 409 1.97 -2.69 9.78
C SER A 409 1.27 -4.06 9.70
N PHE A 410 0.52 -4.28 8.62
CA PHE A 410 -0.08 -5.57 8.29
C PHE A 410 -0.35 -5.67 6.78
N ASN A 411 -0.32 -6.90 6.28
CA ASN A 411 -0.67 -7.32 4.93
C ASN A 411 -1.70 -8.46 5.02
#